data_AF-A0A428YBC1-F1
#
_entry.id   AF-A0A428YBC1-F1
#
_cell.length_a   1.000
_cell.length_b   1.000
_cell.length_c   1.000
_cell.angle_alpha   90.00
_cell.angle_beta   90.00
_cell.angle_gamma   90.00
#
_symmetry.space_group_name_H-M   'P 1'
#
loop_
_entity.id
_entity.type
_entity.pdbx_description
1 polymer ?
#
loop_
_entity_poly.entity_id
_entity_poly.type
_entity_poly.pdbx_seq_one_letter_code
_entity_poly.pdbx_strand_id
1 'polypeptide(L)'
;MTPVIEPLRQNVPVGRLKAAEDAEIHDRTLRREPLLNVNGKAAALKILEERAEAKHRRRELTFWRATAARIRAVTSPLRPGFDTTVILSNETWAAVEQVAAVHEAMEAARKEPPRPRHEINDPDNYLTESARLMSVFGRVVDEAEHLVVDEAYRQVGLEDLWGIWKEKVHECVLATASTRRFANRQEAERYLALIRWYLAVIPPWRLLAHRCGIPKAGPEFHAWVTNDEDVRTALRIVERRDPFVGRAADDFVREGQFGPGLLLDVLDTLTTVYSRRAVHPGAAGQVLRLFARHGYLDDQTKKVLLTVDPEALDRIYGPDHGARIDTDLDLAPGTGAAVIRHLGTLMKNNEDLRVLVKRVNAQLPVAAIPDLDDNLAWAPGARAVVASLISAGRIKAPQPQATAYIDALRAWWTPRPSAQ
;
A
#
# COMPACT_ATOMS: atom_id res chain seq x y z
N MET A 1 56.82 -17.30 -27.36
CA MET A 1 56.43 -17.40 -25.94
C MET A 1 55.61 -18.67 -25.77
N THR A 2 56.13 -19.66 -25.07
CA THR A 2 55.46 -20.95 -24.82
C THR A 2 54.54 -20.78 -23.60
N PRO A 3 53.25 -21.17 -23.66
CA PRO A 3 52.38 -21.09 -22.48
C PRO A 3 52.93 -21.99 -21.37
N VAL A 4 53.26 -21.40 -20.22
CA VAL A 4 53.70 -22.12 -19.03
C VAL A 4 52.47 -22.59 -18.27
N ILE A 5 52.28 -23.90 -18.16
CA ILE A 5 51.23 -24.50 -17.34
C ILE A 5 51.80 -24.66 -15.93
N GLU A 6 51.45 -23.73 -15.03
CA GLU A 6 51.78 -23.86 -13.62
C GLU A 6 50.73 -24.72 -12.91
N PRO A 7 51.13 -25.79 -12.21
CA PRO A 7 50.19 -26.60 -11.43
C PRO A 7 49.66 -25.79 -10.25
N LEU A 8 48.32 -25.75 -10.09
CA LEU A 8 47.63 -25.05 -9.00
C LEU A 8 48.07 -25.53 -7.61
N ARG A 9 48.33 -26.85 -7.45
CA ARG A 9 48.97 -27.49 -6.29
C ARG A 9 49.70 -28.75 -6.73
N GLN A 10 50.82 -29.07 -6.09
CA GLN A 10 51.55 -30.33 -6.30
C GLN A 10 51.08 -31.41 -5.31
N ASN A 11 51.18 -32.68 -5.71
CA ASN A 11 50.90 -33.86 -4.86
C ASN A 11 49.46 -34.03 -4.34
N VAL A 12 48.44 -33.65 -5.13
CA VAL A 12 47.04 -33.92 -4.78
C VAL A 12 46.62 -35.33 -5.23
N PRO A 13 46.11 -36.20 -4.34
CA PRO A 13 45.60 -37.52 -4.73
C PRO A 13 44.48 -37.42 -5.77
N VAL A 14 44.47 -38.31 -6.76
CA VAL A 14 43.58 -38.25 -7.94
C VAL A 14 42.09 -38.08 -7.56
N GLY A 15 41.63 -38.83 -6.54
CA GLY A 15 40.25 -38.73 -6.05
C GLY A 15 39.87 -37.40 -5.36
N ARG A 16 40.84 -36.50 -5.14
CA ARG A 16 40.65 -35.20 -4.49
C ARG A 16 41.00 -34.00 -5.38
N LEU A 17 41.39 -34.24 -6.64
CA LEU A 17 41.80 -33.19 -7.57
C LEU A 17 40.73 -32.11 -7.75
N LYS A 18 39.48 -32.51 -7.97
CA LYS A 18 38.35 -31.58 -8.15
C LYS A 18 38.11 -30.68 -6.92
N ALA A 19 38.11 -31.27 -5.72
CA ALA A 19 37.91 -30.52 -4.48
C ALA A 19 39.09 -29.56 -4.19
N ALA A 20 40.31 -29.96 -4.53
CA ALA A 20 41.49 -29.11 -4.38
C ALA A 20 41.52 -27.96 -5.38
N GLU A 21 41.09 -28.22 -6.63
CA GLU A 21 40.89 -27.19 -7.66
C GLU A 21 39.83 -26.18 -7.23
N ASP A 22 38.65 -26.64 -6.79
CA ASP A 22 37.57 -25.78 -6.31
C ASP A 22 38.01 -24.87 -5.13
N ALA A 23 38.79 -25.42 -4.19
CA ALA A 23 39.30 -24.68 -3.03
C ALA A 23 40.36 -23.64 -3.42
N GLU A 24 41.30 -23.98 -4.30
CA GLU A 24 42.35 -23.06 -4.76
C GLU A 24 41.78 -21.92 -5.62
N ILE A 25 40.80 -22.23 -6.48
CA ILE A 25 40.06 -21.22 -7.24
C ILE A 25 39.33 -20.25 -6.28
N HIS A 26 38.69 -20.78 -5.23
CA HIS A 26 38.01 -19.98 -4.23
C HIS A 26 38.97 -19.04 -3.49
N ASP A 27 40.10 -19.55 -3.01
CA ASP A 27 41.11 -18.78 -2.27
C ASP A 27 41.73 -17.67 -3.11
N ARG A 28 42.13 -17.95 -4.36
CA ARG A 28 42.68 -16.94 -5.27
C ARG A 28 41.66 -15.86 -5.63
N THR A 29 40.38 -16.23 -5.74
CA THR A 29 39.29 -15.27 -5.97
C THR A 29 39.12 -14.32 -4.78
N LEU A 30 39.18 -14.83 -3.54
CA LEU A 30 39.14 -13.99 -2.33
C LEU A 30 40.31 -13.01 -2.27
N ARG A 31 41.49 -13.42 -2.76
CA ARG A 31 42.72 -12.60 -2.81
C ARG A 31 42.82 -11.69 -4.04
N ARG A 32 41.84 -11.72 -4.96
CA ARG A 32 41.84 -11.00 -6.25
C ARG A 32 43.02 -11.34 -7.16
N GLU A 33 43.59 -12.52 -7.03
CA GLU A 33 44.67 -13.01 -7.88
C GLU A 33 44.14 -13.48 -9.25
N PRO A 34 44.93 -13.40 -10.33
CA PRO A 34 44.51 -13.88 -11.64
C PRO A 34 44.32 -15.40 -11.61
N LEU A 35 43.11 -15.85 -11.91
CA LEU A 35 42.82 -17.26 -12.18
C LEU A 35 43.25 -17.59 -13.61
N LEU A 36 43.94 -18.71 -13.79
CA LEU A 36 44.46 -19.18 -15.09
C LEU A 36 43.35 -19.54 -16.10
N ASN A 37 42.08 -19.59 -15.67
CA ASN A 37 40.92 -19.85 -16.52
C ASN A 37 39.83 -18.78 -16.33
N VAL A 38 39.53 -18.04 -17.39
CA VAL A 38 38.48 -16.99 -17.45
C VAL A 38 37.10 -17.55 -17.08
N ASN A 39 36.80 -18.79 -17.47
CA ASN A 39 35.52 -19.45 -17.17
C ASN A 39 35.42 -19.84 -15.69
N GLY A 40 36.52 -20.28 -15.08
CA GLY A 40 36.58 -20.58 -13.63
C GLY A 40 36.40 -19.34 -12.77
N LYS A 41 36.98 -18.20 -13.19
CA LYS A 41 36.79 -16.89 -12.54
C LYS A 41 35.34 -16.41 -12.62
N ALA A 42 34.74 -16.50 -13.81
CA ALA A 42 33.34 -16.10 -14.01
C ALA A 42 32.38 -16.97 -13.16
N ALA A 43 32.60 -18.29 -13.12
CA ALA A 43 31.81 -19.19 -12.28
C ALA A 43 31.98 -18.90 -10.77
N ALA A 44 33.21 -18.67 -10.31
CA ALA A 44 33.49 -18.33 -8.91
C ALA A 44 32.88 -16.97 -8.51
N LEU A 45 32.97 -15.95 -9.37
CA LEU A 45 32.33 -14.65 -9.16
C LEU A 45 30.80 -14.78 -9.09
N LYS A 46 30.19 -15.54 -10.00
CA LYS A 46 28.75 -15.82 -9.97
C LYS A 46 28.33 -16.50 -8.66
N ILE A 47 29.10 -17.48 -8.17
CA ILE A 47 28.82 -18.13 -6.87
C ILE A 47 28.95 -17.13 -5.71
N LEU A 48 29.94 -16.24 -5.73
CA LEU A 48 30.10 -15.21 -4.70
C LEU A 48 28.97 -14.19 -4.73
N GLU A 49 28.52 -13.77 -5.91
CA GLU A 49 27.35 -12.91 -6.11
C GLU A 49 26.08 -13.59 -5.61
N GLU A 50 25.82 -14.84 -6.01
CA GLU A 50 24.69 -15.64 -5.53
C GLU A 50 24.70 -15.80 -4.00
N ARG A 51 25.88 -16.01 -3.39
CA ARG A 51 26.03 -16.07 -1.93
C ARG A 51 25.80 -14.72 -1.26
N ALA A 52 26.31 -13.64 -1.84
CA ALA A 52 26.11 -12.28 -1.34
C ALA A 52 24.62 -11.90 -1.41
N GLU A 53 23.96 -12.20 -2.51
CA GLU A 53 22.51 -12.05 -2.69
C GLU A 53 21.74 -12.91 -1.70
N ALA A 54 22.08 -14.19 -1.54
CA ALA A 54 21.42 -15.06 -0.57
C ALA A 54 21.58 -14.55 0.86
N LYS A 55 22.78 -14.05 1.22
CA LYS A 55 23.05 -13.42 2.52
C LYS A 55 22.25 -12.14 2.69
N HIS A 56 22.15 -11.31 1.64
CA HIS A 56 21.31 -10.11 1.63
C HIS A 56 19.83 -10.45 1.82
N ARG A 57 19.29 -11.35 0.99
CA ARG A 57 17.91 -11.86 1.08
C ARG A 57 17.59 -12.40 2.47
N ARG A 58 18.50 -13.16 3.09
CA ARG A 58 18.31 -13.67 4.45
C ARG A 58 18.28 -12.58 5.51
N ARG A 59 19.16 -11.57 5.41
CA ARG A 59 19.16 -10.40 6.31
C ARG A 59 17.88 -9.60 6.16
N GLU A 60 17.46 -9.34 4.92
CA GLU A 60 16.25 -8.61 4.60
C GLU A 60 15.00 -9.33 5.13
N LEU A 61 14.89 -10.64 4.90
CA LEU A 61 13.82 -11.48 5.44
C LEU A 61 13.77 -11.43 6.97
N THR A 62 14.92 -11.50 7.63
CA THR A 62 15.02 -11.44 9.10
C THR A 62 14.56 -10.08 9.63
N PHE A 63 15.00 -8.99 8.98
CA PHE A 63 14.59 -7.63 9.31
C PHE A 63 13.07 -7.46 9.18
N TRP A 64 12.49 -7.85 8.03
CA TRP A 64 11.06 -7.69 7.79
C TRP A 64 10.19 -8.56 8.70
N ARG A 65 10.64 -9.77 9.05
CA ARG A 65 9.93 -10.60 10.03
C ARG A 65 9.91 -9.95 11.42
N ALA A 66 11.03 -9.34 11.84
CA ALA A 66 11.09 -8.60 13.10
C ALA A 66 10.19 -7.36 13.06
N THR A 67 10.19 -6.61 11.95
CA THR A 67 9.30 -5.46 11.71
C THR A 67 7.83 -5.88 11.74
N ALA A 68 7.47 -6.96 11.05
CA ALA A 68 6.10 -7.47 11.02
C ALA A 68 5.63 -7.92 12.41
N ALA A 69 6.48 -8.62 13.16
CA ALA A 69 6.16 -8.99 14.54
C ALA A 69 5.92 -7.76 15.43
N ARG A 70 6.71 -6.69 15.26
CA ARG A 70 6.51 -5.41 15.96
C ARG A 70 5.17 -4.76 15.61
N ILE A 71 4.86 -4.63 14.32
CA ILE A 71 3.60 -4.03 13.84
C ILE A 71 2.41 -4.84 14.36
N ARG A 72 2.41 -6.16 14.14
CA ARG A 72 1.31 -7.05 14.54
C ARG A 72 1.10 -7.14 16.06
N ALA A 73 2.14 -6.88 16.86
CA ALA A 73 2.01 -6.83 18.32
C ALA A 73 1.20 -5.62 18.81
N VAL A 74 1.05 -4.58 17.99
CA VAL A 74 0.41 -3.33 18.40
C VAL A 74 -0.76 -2.91 17.54
N THR A 75 -0.92 -3.46 16.33
CA THR A 75 -2.00 -3.08 15.42
C THR A 75 -2.32 -4.22 14.44
N SER A 76 -3.48 -4.13 13.82
CA SER A 76 -4.01 -5.04 12.81
C SER A 76 -4.71 -4.22 11.72
N PRO A 77 -5.08 -4.81 10.57
CA PRO A 77 -5.92 -4.11 9.60
C PRO A 77 -7.17 -3.55 10.28
N LEU A 78 -7.56 -2.34 9.91
CA LEU A 78 -8.81 -1.73 10.37
C LEU A 78 -9.99 -2.58 9.90
N ARG A 79 -10.95 -2.82 10.80
CA ARG A 79 -12.19 -3.53 10.46
C ARG A 79 -13.04 -2.73 9.45
N PRO A 80 -13.72 -3.40 8.51
CA PRO A 80 -14.63 -2.75 7.56
C PRO A 80 -15.72 -1.95 8.28
N GLY A 81 -16.22 -2.44 9.42
CA GLY A 81 -17.09 -1.67 10.30
C GLY A 81 -18.55 -1.59 9.87
N PHE A 82 -19.00 -2.48 8.98
CA PHE A 82 -20.38 -2.57 8.52
C PHE A 82 -20.79 -4.03 8.34
N ASP A 83 -22.04 -4.34 8.67
CA ASP A 83 -22.70 -5.63 8.38
C ASP A 83 -23.50 -5.59 7.06
N THR A 84 -23.65 -4.40 6.47
CA THR A 84 -24.56 -4.13 5.36
C THR A 84 -23.92 -4.33 3.99
N THR A 85 -24.69 -5.00 3.14
CA THR A 85 -24.50 -5.19 1.71
C THR A 85 -24.69 -3.88 0.94
N VAL A 86 -24.01 -3.71 -0.20
CA VAL A 86 -24.52 -2.83 -1.27
C VAL A 86 -25.88 -3.40 -1.68
N ILE A 87 -26.92 -2.60 -1.85
CA ILE A 87 -28.20 -3.13 -2.36
C ILE A 87 -28.23 -2.87 -3.86
N LEU A 88 -28.05 -3.92 -4.67
CA LEU A 88 -28.24 -3.81 -6.11
C LEU A 88 -29.73 -3.64 -6.40
N SER A 89 -30.16 -2.98 -7.49
CA SER A 89 -31.58 -3.00 -7.83
C SER A 89 -32.00 -4.38 -8.35
N ASN A 90 -33.32 -4.65 -8.34
CA ASN A 90 -33.84 -5.88 -8.94
C ASN A 90 -33.51 -5.94 -10.44
N GLU A 91 -33.49 -4.79 -11.11
CA GLU A 91 -33.15 -4.67 -12.53
C GLU A 91 -31.67 -5.00 -12.76
N THR A 92 -30.75 -4.49 -11.93
CA THR A 92 -29.33 -4.85 -11.99
C THR A 92 -29.14 -6.33 -11.79
N TRP A 93 -29.80 -6.90 -10.77
CA TRP A 93 -29.59 -8.31 -10.45
C TRP A 93 -30.12 -9.23 -11.56
N ALA A 94 -31.28 -8.92 -12.11
CA ALA A 94 -31.81 -9.65 -13.27
C ALA A 94 -30.87 -9.53 -14.49
N ALA A 95 -30.27 -8.37 -14.70
CA ALA A 95 -29.29 -8.15 -15.76
C ALA A 95 -27.98 -8.92 -15.52
N VAL A 96 -27.49 -8.97 -14.28
CA VAL A 96 -26.36 -9.80 -13.84
C VAL A 96 -26.63 -11.28 -14.14
N GLU A 97 -27.80 -11.80 -13.80
CA GLU A 97 -28.23 -13.17 -14.10
C GLU A 97 -28.33 -13.45 -15.61
N GLN A 98 -28.81 -12.50 -16.41
CA GLN A 98 -28.86 -12.63 -17.88
C GLN A 98 -27.46 -12.72 -18.51
N VAL A 99 -26.53 -11.88 -18.06
CA VAL A 99 -25.13 -11.93 -18.51
C VAL A 99 -24.49 -13.27 -18.12
N ALA A 100 -24.79 -13.79 -16.93
CA ALA A 100 -24.35 -15.10 -16.47
C ALA A 100 -24.72 -16.22 -17.43
N ALA A 101 -26.01 -16.30 -17.72
CA ALA A 101 -26.58 -17.34 -18.55
C ALA A 101 -25.97 -17.32 -19.96
N VAL A 102 -25.72 -16.13 -20.51
CA VAL A 102 -25.12 -16.02 -21.84
C VAL A 102 -23.64 -16.37 -21.83
N HIS A 103 -22.88 -15.92 -20.83
CA HIS A 103 -21.48 -16.34 -20.70
C HIS A 103 -21.35 -17.87 -20.57
N GLU A 104 -22.26 -18.50 -19.83
CA GLU A 104 -22.33 -19.97 -19.74
C GLU A 104 -22.65 -20.63 -21.08
N ALA A 105 -23.62 -20.09 -21.82
CA ALA A 105 -23.96 -20.57 -23.16
C ALA A 105 -22.79 -20.43 -24.15
N MET A 106 -22.07 -19.30 -24.11
CA MET A 106 -20.89 -19.06 -24.95
C MET A 106 -19.75 -20.04 -24.64
N GLU A 107 -19.50 -20.30 -23.36
CA GLU A 107 -18.46 -21.23 -22.93
C GLU A 107 -18.83 -22.70 -23.20
N ALA A 108 -20.11 -23.04 -23.16
CA ALA A 108 -20.61 -24.33 -23.64
C ALA A 108 -20.40 -24.48 -25.16
N ALA A 109 -20.77 -23.44 -25.93
CA ALA A 109 -20.57 -23.42 -27.38
C ALA A 109 -19.09 -23.48 -27.80
N ARG A 110 -18.17 -22.89 -27.02
CA ARG A 110 -16.71 -22.98 -27.25
C ARG A 110 -16.14 -24.38 -27.03
N LYS A 111 -16.80 -25.22 -26.23
CA LYS A 111 -16.39 -26.61 -25.98
C LYS A 111 -16.89 -27.58 -27.06
N GLU A 112 -17.84 -27.15 -27.89
CA GLU A 112 -18.23 -27.89 -29.08
C GLU A 112 -17.20 -27.69 -30.20
N PRO A 113 -16.96 -28.69 -31.06
CA PRO A 113 -16.14 -28.51 -32.25
C PRO A 113 -16.72 -27.37 -33.11
N PRO A 114 -15.86 -26.52 -33.73
CA PRO A 114 -16.34 -25.37 -34.50
C PRO A 114 -17.27 -25.85 -35.61
N ARG A 115 -18.55 -25.46 -35.52
CA ARG A 115 -19.52 -25.77 -36.57
C ARG A 115 -19.09 -25.07 -37.86
N PRO A 116 -19.15 -25.74 -39.01
CA PRO A 116 -18.78 -25.11 -40.26
C PRO A 116 -19.70 -23.90 -40.55
N ARG A 117 -19.13 -22.83 -41.12
CA ARG A 117 -19.74 -21.48 -41.27
C ARG A 117 -21.18 -21.44 -41.81
N HIS A 118 -21.61 -22.47 -42.54
CA HIS A 118 -22.94 -22.61 -43.13
C HIS A 118 -24.02 -23.15 -42.17
N GLU A 119 -23.65 -23.57 -40.97
CA GLU A 119 -24.56 -24.08 -39.94
C GLU A 119 -24.86 -23.06 -38.82
N ILE A 120 -24.30 -21.84 -38.93
CA ILE A 120 -24.63 -20.72 -38.03
C ILE A 120 -25.92 -20.09 -38.55
N ASN A 121 -27.06 -20.61 -38.08
CA ASN A 121 -28.39 -20.29 -38.63
C ASN A 121 -28.86 -18.84 -38.46
N ASP A 122 -28.16 -17.97 -37.71
CA ASP A 122 -28.54 -16.55 -37.63
C ASP A 122 -27.39 -15.66 -37.06
N PRO A 123 -26.45 -15.21 -37.91
CA PRO A 123 -25.37 -14.30 -37.49
C PRO A 123 -25.89 -12.93 -37.03
N ASP A 124 -27.04 -12.49 -37.56
CA ASP A 124 -27.61 -11.17 -37.28
C ASP A 124 -28.27 -11.16 -35.91
N ASN A 125 -29.04 -12.19 -35.52
CA ASN A 125 -29.52 -12.32 -34.15
C ASN A 125 -28.37 -12.49 -33.14
N TYR A 126 -27.27 -13.18 -33.51
CA TYR A 126 -26.12 -13.32 -32.62
C TYR A 126 -25.46 -11.97 -32.30
N LEU A 127 -25.26 -11.11 -33.30
CA LEU A 127 -24.69 -9.79 -33.12
C LEU A 127 -25.64 -8.83 -32.39
N THR A 128 -26.93 -8.86 -32.72
CA THR A 128 -27.95 -8.05 -32.03
C THR A 128 -28.12 -8.45 -30.57
N GLU A 129 -28.16 -9.75 -30.28
CA GLU A 129 -28.26 -10.25 -28.90
C GLU A 129 -26.96 -9.97 -28.11
N SER A 130 -25.79 -10.14 -28.73
CA SER A 130 -24.51 -9.75 -28.13
C SER A 130 -24.45 -8.25 -27.83
N ALA A 131 -24.93 -7.39 -28.73
CA ALA A 131 -24.98 -5.95 -28.51
C ALA A 131 -25.97 -5.56 -27.41
N ARG A 132 -27.16 -6.19 -27.36
CA ARG A 132 -28.14 -6.03 -26.29
C ARG A 132 -27.54 -6.39 -24.94
N LEU A 133 -26.83 -7.50 -24.85
CA LEU A 133 -26.21 -7.99 -23.63
C LEU A 133 -25.03 -7.14 -23.18
N MET A 134 -24.20 -6.65 -24.12
CA MET A 134 -23.14 -5.68 -23.80
C MET A 134 -23.71 -4.37 -23.27
N SER A 135 -24.86 -3.91 -23.78
CA SER A 135 -25.57 -2.72 -23.27
C SER A 135 -26.19 -2.96 -21.89
N VAL A 136 -26.77 -4.14 -21.65
CA VAL A 136 -27.31 -4.55 -20.35
C VAL A 136 -26.19 -4.69 -19.31
N PHE A 137 -25.07 -5.30 -19.70
CA PHE A 137 -23.85 -5.41 -18.90
C PHE A 137 -23.24 -4.05 -18.59
N GLY A 138 -23.17 -3.15 -19.59
CA GLY A 138 -22.75 -1.76 -19.39
C GLY A 138 -23.57 -1.07 -18.31
N ARG A 139 -24.91 -1.16 -18.36
CA ARG A 139 -25.79 -0.58 -17.32
C ARG A 139 -25.61 -1.18 -15.93
N VAL A 140 -25.36 -2.50 -15.84
CA VAL A 140 -25.05 -3.17 -14.57
C VAL A 140 -23.75 -2.67 -13.97
N VAL A 141 -22.73 -2.55 -14.82
CA VAL A 141 -21.42 -2.04 -14.44
C VAL A 141 -21.54 -0.58 -14.04
N ASP A 142 -22.29 0.24 -14.78
CA ASP A 142 -22.53 1.64 -14.47
C ASP A 142 -23.26 1.82 -13.13
N GLU A 143 -24.26 0.99 -12.81
CA GLU A 143 -24.98 1.06 -11.53
C GLU A 143 -24.11 0.57 -10.37
N ALA A 144 -23.41 -0.56 -10.53
CA ALA A 144 -22.50 -1.06 -9.52
C ALA A 144 -21.30 -0.12 -9.33
N GLU A 145 -20.80 0.50 -10.40
CA GLU A 145 -19.81 1.56 -10.35
C GLU A 145 -20.39 2.77 -9.65
N HIS A 146 -21.59 3.25 -9.98
CA HIS A 146 -22.23 4.38 -9.29
C HIS A 146 -22.34 4.16 -7.77
N LEU A 147 -22.78 2.96 -7.36
CA LEU A 147 -22.88 2.57 -5.95
C LEU A 147 -21.50 2.48 -5.27
N VAL A 148 -20.48 2.01 -6.00
CA VAL A 148 -19.10 1.80 -5.49
C VAL A 148 -18.18 2.99 -5.79
N VAL A 149 -18.62 4.03 -6.50
CA VAL A 149 -17.77 5.13 -6.97
C VAL A 149 -18.46 6.48 -6.78
N ASP A 150 -19.61 6.74 -7.41
CA ASP A 150 -20.27 8.06 -7.40
C ASP A 150 -20.86 8.46 -6.03
N GLU A 151 -21.41 7.50 -5.28
CA GLU A 151 -21.90 7.73 -3.91
C GLU A 151 -20.75 8.12 -2.96
N ALA A 152 -19.55 7.56 -3.17
CA ALA A 152 -18.36 7.92 -2.41
C ALA A 152 -17.76 9.27 -2.84
N TYR A 153 -17.78 9.57 -4.14
CA TYR A 153 -17.31 10.85 -4.69
C TYR A 153 -18.05 12.05 -4.07
N ARG A 154 -19.38 11.98 -4.02
CA ARG A 154 -20.21 13.06 -3.46
C ARG A 154 -20.12 13.21 -1.95
N GLN A 155 -19.79 12.13 -1.22
CA GLN A 155 -19.74 12.16 0.24
C GLN A 155 -18.45 12.78 0.79
N VAL A 156 -17.36 12.81 0.02
CA VAL A 156 -16.02 13.15 0.54
C VAL A 156 -15.31 14.26 -0.28
N GLY A 157 -15.86 14.68 -1.43
CA GLY A 157 -15.27 15.76 -2.23
C GLY A 157 -13.93 15.40 -2.88
N LEU A 158 -13.75 14.12 -3.25
CA LEU A 158 -12.47 13.57 -3.74
C LEU A 158 -12.49 13.27 -5.26
N GLU A 159 -13.22 14.08 -6.05
CA GLU A 159 -13.46 13.88 -7.50
C GLU A 159 -12.18 13.68 -8.35
N ASP A 160 -11.09 14.38 -8.03
CA ASP A 160 -9.92 14.45 -8.93
C ASP A 160 -8.87 13.33 -8.77
N LEU A 161 -8.81 12.62 -7.63
CA LEU A 161 -7.70 11.69 -7.32
C LEU A 161 -8.11 10.23 -7.18
N TRP A 162 -9.41 9.95 -7.14
CA TRP A 162 -9.93 8.59 -7.25
C TRP A 162 -9.94 8.07 -8.69
N GLY A 163 -9.47 8.80 -9.71
CA GLY A 163 -9.44 8.30 -11.10
C GLY A 163 -8.78 6.93 -11.25
N ILE A 164 -7.65 6.70 -10.55
CA ILE A 164 -6.96 5.39 -10.51
C ILE A 164 -7.78 4.36 -9.74
N TRP A 165 -8.44 4.77 -8.66
CA TRP A 165 -9.30 3.89 -7.85
C TRP A 165 -10.59 3.53 -8.59
N LYS A 166 -11.13 4.44 -9.40
CA LYS A 166 -12.30 4.26 -10.24
C LYS A 166 -12.03 3.21 -11.29
N GLU A 167 -10.89 3.27 -11.99
CA GLU A 167 -10.50 2.23 -12.93
C GLU A 167 -10.34 0.87 -12.25
N LYS A 168 -9.67 0.80 -11.09
CA LYS A 168 -9.51 -0.47 -10.36
C LYS A 168 -10.82 -1.01 -9.79
N VAL A 169 -11.69 -0.13 -9.30
CA VAL A 169 -13.04 -0.49 -8.84
C VAL A 169 -13.89 -0.96 -10.02
N HIS A 170 -13.86 -0.25 -11.15
CA HIS A 170 -14.54 -0.63 -12.39
C HIS A 170 -14.10 -2.01 -12.85
N GLU A 171 -12.79 -2.29 -12.88
CA GLU A 171 -12.28 -3.63 -13.19
C GLU A 171 -12.75 -4.70 -12.19
N CYS A 172 -12.83 -4.37 -10.89
CA CYS A 172 -13.37 -5.28 -9.87
C CYS A 172 -14.89 -5.50 -10.00
N VAL A 173 -15.63 -4.49 -10.43
CA VAL A 173 -17.07 -4.53 -10.72
C VAL A 173 -17.33 -5.37 -11.98
N LEU A 174 -16.56 -5.15 -13.05
CA LEU A 174 -16.58 -5.98 -14.27
C LEU A 174 -16.34 -7.46 -13.94
N ALA A 175 -15.37 -7.74 -13.06
CA ALA A 175 -15.13 -9.09 -12.57
C ALA A 175 -16.33 -9.67 -11.81
N THR A 176 -17.08 -8.84 -11.08
CA THR A 176 -18.28 -9.24 -10.34
C THR A 176 -19.39 -9.70 -11.27
N ALA A 177 -19.57 -8.99 -12.39
CA ALA A 177 -20.61 -9.26 -13.37
C ALA A 177 -20.36 -10.55 -14.20
N SER A 178 -19.22 -11.23 -14.00
CA SER A 178 -18.94 -12.55 -14.60
C SER A 178 -19.61 -13.75 -13.90
N THR A 179 -20.40 -13.51 -12.82
CA THR A 179 -21.45 -14.34 -12.16
C THR A 179 -21.23 -15.81 -11.82
N ARG A 180 -20.36 -16.56 -12.51
CA ARG A 180 -19.93 -17.94 -12.17
C ARG A 180 -19.32 -18.08 -10.76
N ARG A 181 -19.26 -16.99 -10.00
CA ARG A 181 -18.49 -16.84 -8.78
C ARG A 181 -19.32 -16.44 -7.56
N PHE A 182 -20.59 -16.09 -7.71
CA PHE A 182 -21.48 -15.78 -6.58
C PHE A 182 -22.63 -16.79 -6.51
N ALA A 183 -22.91 -17.31 -5.31
CA ALA A 183 -23.99 -18.26 -5.09
C ALA A 183 -25.37 -17.59 -5.05
N ASN A 184 -25.42 -16.30 -4.72
CA ASN A 184 -26.64 -15.50 -4.65
C ASN A 184 -26.32 -13.99 -4.67
N ARG A 185 -27.36 -13.17 -4.80
CA ARG A 185 -27.30 -11.71 -4.75
C ARG A 185 -26.56 -11.18 -3.53
N GLN A 186 -26.87 -11.73 -2.35
CA GLN A 186 -26.28 -11.28 -1.09
C GLN A 186 -24.74 -11.45 -1.07
N GLU A 187 -24.20 -12.52 -1.67
CA GLU A 187 -22.74 -12.73 -1.76
C GLU A 187 -22.09 -11.68 -2.68
N ALA A 188 -22.71 -11.37 -3.83
CA ALA A 188 -22.23 -10.34 -4.76
C ALA A 188 -22.25 -8.94 -4.12
N GLU A 189 -23.36 -8.62 -3.46
CA GLU A 189 -23.56 -7.38 -2.74
C GLU A 189 -22.56 -7.17 -1.59
N ARG A 190 -22.23 -8.25 -0.85
CA ARG A 190 -21.19 -8.23 0.19
C ARG A 190 -19.80 -8.03 -0.39
N TYR A 191 -19.51 -8.71 -1.50
CA TYR A 191 -18.23 -8.55 -2.19
C TYR A 191 -18.03 -7.11 -2.66
N LEU A 192 -19.03 -6.54 -3.34
CA LEU A 192 -18.98 -5.16 -3.83
C LEU A 192 -18.76 -4.14 -2.70
N ALA A 193 -19.44 -4.33 -1.55
CA ALA A 193 -19.25 -3.50 -0.37
C ALA A 193 -17.81 -3.53 0.17
N LEU A 194 -17.12 -4.66 0.03
CA LEU A 194 -15.79 -4.87 0.61
C LEU A 194 -14.64 -4.43 -0.31
N ILE A 195 -14.85 -4.17 -1.60
CA ILE A 195 -13.79 -3.77 -2.54
C ILE A 195 -13.07 -2.50 -2.04
N ARG A 196 -13.83 -1.46 -1.68
CA ARG A 196 -13.28 -0.18 -1.20
C ARG A 196 -12.41 -0.35 0.04
N TRP A 197 -12.93 -1.07 1.02
CA TRP A 197 -12.21 -1.40 2.25
C TRP A 197 -10.93 -2.17 1.92
N TYR A 198 -11.02 -3.20 1.07
CA TYR A 198 -9.87 -4.04 0.76
C TYR A 198 -8.76 -3.23 0.11
N LEU A 199 -9.08 -2.42 -0.91
CA LEU A 199 -8.10 -1.59 -1.60
C LEU A 199 -7.50 -0.51 -0.69
N ALA A 200 -8.26 0.05 0.25
CA ALA A 200 -7.76 1.05 1.21
C ALA A 200 -6.87 0.45 2.31
N VAL A 201 -7.32 -0.65 2.92
CA VAL A 201 -6.75 -1.13 4.19
C VAL A 201 -5.68 -2.18 3.98
N ILE A 202 -5.84 -3.08 3.01
CA ILE A 202 -5.06 -4.31 2.89
C ILE A 202 -3.69 -4.20 2.17
N PRO A 203 -3.43 -3.27 1.22
CA PRO A 203 -2.15 -3.23 0.50
C PRO A 203 -0.88 -3.19 1.36
N PRO A 204 -0.75 -2.35 2.42
CA PRO A 204 0.46 -2.35 3.24
C PRO A 204 0.71 -3.70 3.93
N TRP A 205 -0.36 -4.44 4.26
CA TRP A 205 -0.26 -5.76 4.88
C TRP A 205 0.16 -6.84 3.89
N ARG A 206 -0.34 -6.79 2.64
CA ARG A 206 0.10 -7.68 1.56
C ARG A 206 1.58 -7.48 1.25
N LEU A 207 2.02 -6.22 1.19
CA LEU A 207 3.43 -5.90 0.97
C LEU A 207 4.30 -6.40 2.13
N LEU A 208 3.85 -6.23 3.38
CA LEU A 208 4.54 -6.75 4.55
C LEU A 208 4.64 -8.29 4.54
N ALA A 209 3.56 -8.99 4.16
CA ALA A 209 3.56 -10.43 3.99
C ALA A 209 4.58 -10.88 2.95
N HIS A 210 4.59 -10.22 1.79
CA HIS A 210 5.53 -10.47 0.71
C HIS A 210 6.98 -10.33 1.17
N ARG A 211 7.31 -9.24 1.86
CA ARG A 211 8.64 -8.97 2.43
C ARG A 211 9.05 -9.99 3.50
N CYS A 212 8.08 -10.63 4.16
CA CYS A 212 8.29 -11.70 5.14
C CYS A 212 8.38 -13.11 4.52
N GLY A 213 8.23 -13.24 3.21
CA GLY A 213 8.14 -14.53 2.51
C GLY A 213 6.88 -15.32 2.84
N ILE A 214 5.79 -14.61 3.16
CA ILE A 214 4.47 -15.17 3.47
C ILE A 214 3.58 -14.95 2.23
N PRO A 215 2.67 -15.88 1.89
CA PRO A 215 1.70 -15.66 0.84
C PRO A 215 0.95 -14.33 1.04
N LYS A 216 0.68 -13.62 -0.06
CA LYS A 216 -0.02 -12.33 -0.03
C LYS A 216 -1.54 -12.47 0.08
N ALA A 217 -2.07 -13.69 -0.03
CA ALA A 217 -3.49 -14.00 -0.08
C ALA A 217 -3.74 -15.43 0.44
N GLY A 218 -5.01 -15.73 0.72
CA GLY A 218 -5.48 -17.06 1.12
C GLY A 218 -5.34 -17.35 2.62
N PRO A 219 -5.66 -18.58 3.06
CA PRO A 219 -5.83 -18.90 4.48
C PRO A 219 -4.60 -18.62 5.35
N GLU A 220 -3.39 -18.84 4.82
CA GLU A 220 -2.14 -18.54 5.54
C GLU A 220 -1.99 -17.03 5.77
N PHE A 221 -2.25 -16.22 4.76
CA PHE A 221 -2.25 -14.75 4.88
C PHE A 221 -3.32 -14.29 5.87
N HIS A 222 -4.54 -14.85 5.82
CA HIS A 222 -5.65 -14.46 6.69
C HIS A 222 -5.33 -14.74 8.16
N ALA A 223 -4.81 -15.93 8.45
CA ALA A 223 -4.41 -16.33 9.79
C ALA A 223 -3.24 -15.50 10.30
N TRP A 224 -2.30 -15.16 9.40
CA TRP A 224 -1.16 -14.34 9.74
C TRP A 224 -1.55 -12.87 9.97
N VAL A 225 -2.30 -12.23 9.08
CA VAL A 225 -2.46 -10.77 9.12
C VAL A 225 -3.23 -10.28 10.35
N THR A 226 -4.16 -11.08 10.87
CA THR A 226 -5.04 -10.67 11.96
C THR A 226 -5.59 -11.87 12.75
N ASN A 227 -5.94 -11.64 14.01
CA ASN A 227 -6.73 -12.56 14.84
C ASN A 227 -8.23 -12.23 14.84
N ASP A 228 -8.59 -11.17 14.12
CA ASP A 228 -9.93 -10.63 14.05
C ASP A 228 -10.79 -11.40 13.05
N GLU A 229 -11.86 -12.04 13.53
CA GLU A 229 -12.70 -12.89 12.68
C GLU A 229 -13.49 -12.08 11.64
N ASP A 230 -13.83 -10.82 11.94
CA ASP A 230 -14.54 -9.95 11.00
C ASP A 230 -13.64 -9.64 9.80
N VAL A 231 -12.37 -9.31 10.07
CA VAL A 231 -11.36 -9.06 9.02
C VAL A 231 -11.08 -10.34 8.23
N ARG A 232 -10.94 -11.49 8.89
CA ARG A 232 -10.74 -12.78 8.21
C ARG A 232 -11.93 -13.14 7.31
N THR A 233 -13.14 -12.87 7.76
CA THR A 233 -14.36 -13.10 6.99
C THR A 233 -14.40 -12.20 5.76
N ALA A 234 -14.11 -10.91 5.92
CA ALA A 234 -14.00 -9.97 4.81
C ALA A 234 -12.95 -10.41 3.79
N LEU A 235 -11.75 -10.81 4.24
CA LEU A 235 -10.69 -11.33 3.37
C LEU A 235 -11.10 -12.61 2.64
N ARG A 236 -11.79 -13.54 3.32
CA ARG A 236 -12.34 -14.74 2.67
C ARG A 236 -13.35 -14.39 1.59
N ILE A 237 -14.23 -13.42 1.80
CA ILE A 237 -15.23 -13.02 0.80
C ILE A 237 -14.53 -12.41 -0.43
N VAL A 238 -13.61 -11.48 -0.22
CA VAL A 238 -12.93 -10.76 -1.32
C VAL A 238 -11.95 -11.66 -2.08
N GLU A 239 -11.13 -12.46 -1.39
CA GLU A 239 -10.05 -13.22 -2.02
C GLU A 239 -10.47 -14.62 -2.52
N ARG A 240 -11.63 -15.15 -2.10
CA ARG A 240 -12.11 -16.47 -2.57
C ARG A 240 -12.37 -16.50 -4.07
N ARG A 241 -12.63 -15.34 -4.68
CA ARG A 241 -13.31 -15.30 -5.98
C ARG A 241 -12.56 -14.55 -7.06
N ASP A 242 -11.49 -13.79 -6.81
CA ASP A 242 -10.67 -13.28 -7.92
C ASP A 242 -9.23 -12.96 -7.52
N PRO A 243 -8.20 -13.46 -8.25
CA PRO A 243 -6.85 -12.88 -8.16
C PRO A 243 -6.80 -11.40 -8.56
N PHE A 244 -7.84 -10.84 -9.21
CA PHE A 244 -7.90 -9.47 -9.70
C PHE A 244 -7.85 -8.42 -8.60
N VAL A 245 -8.68 -8.49 -7.56
CA VAL A 245 -8.65 -7.51 -6.46
C VAL A 245 -7.29 -7.54 -5.76
N GLY A 246 -6.70 -8.74 -5.64
CA GLY A 246 -5.33 -8.91 -5.17
C GLY A 246 -4.29 -8.26 -6.09
N ARG A 247 -4.42 -8.40 -7.42
CA ARG A 247 -3.57 -7.71 -8.40
C ARG A 247 -3.77 -6.21 -8.39
N ALA A 248 -5.00 -5.70 -8.33
CA ALA A 248 -5.28 -4.27 -8.22
C ALA A 248 -4.65 -3.67 -6.96
N ALA A 249 -4.71 -4.38 -5.83
CA ALA A 249 -4.01 -3.99 -4.60
C ALA A 249 -2.48 -4.05 -4.73
N ASP A 250 -1.95 -4.95 -5.58
CA ASP A 250 -0.52 -5.08 -5.86
C ASP A 250 -0.04 -4.11 -6.96
N ASP A 251 -0.87 -3.71 -7.93
CA ASP A 251 -0.53 -2.81 -9.04
C ASP A 251 -0.42 -1.36 -8.57
N PHE A 252 -1.07 -1.03 -7.45
CA PHE A 252 -0.84 0.21 -6.70
C PHE A 252 0.65 0.42 -6.34
N VAL A 253 1.48 -0.63 -6.40
CA VAL A 253 2.94 -0.58 -6.16
C VAL A 253 3.71 0.20 -7.23
N ARG A 254 3.18 0.39 -8.44
CA ARG A 254 4.01 0.84 -9.56
C ARG A 254 3.99 2.34 -9.92
N GLU A 255 2.93 3.11 -9.62
CA GLU A 255 2.75 4.40 -10.33
C GLU A 255 2.32 5.64 -9.51
N GLY A 256 2.55 5.73 -8.20
CA GLY A 256 2.14 6.96 -7.49
C GLY A 256 2.84 7.33 -6.19
N GLN A 257 2.68 8.60 -5.80
CA GLN A 257 3.16 9.20 -4.55
C GLN A 257 2.60 8.55 -3.26
N PHE A 258 1.69 7.56 -3.39
CA PHE A 258 1.02 6.89 -2.26
C PHE A 258 0.97 5.37 -2.36
N GLY A 259 1.92 4.72 -3.07
CA GLY A 259 1.93 3.25 -3.20
C GLY A 259 2.05 2.49 -1.87
N PRO A 260 1.81 1.16 -1.84
CA PRO A 260 1.84 0.33 -0.63
C PRO A 260 3.16 0.40 0.14
N GLY A 261 4.27 0.71 -0.55
CA GLY A 261 5.57 0.96 0.06
C GLY A 261 5.54 2.14 1.03
N LEU A 262 5.05 3.30 0.60
CA LEU A 262 4.94 4.47 1.48
C LEU A 262 3.96 4.20 2.63
N LEU A 263 2.83 3.55 2.35
CA LEU A 263 1.86 3.18 3.41
C LEU A 263 2.48 2.25 4.45
N LEU A 264 3.30 1.29 4.02
CA LEU A 264 4.05 0.41 4.92
C LEU A 264 5.10 1.19 5.72
N ASP A 265 5.82 2.11 5.09
CA ASP A 265 6.81 2.95 5.76
C ASP A 265 6.14 3.88 6.80
N VAL A 266 4.96 4.42 6.49
CA VAL A 266 4.12 5.20 7.42
C VAL A 266 3.67 4.33 8.59
N LEU A 267 3.14 3.14 8.31
CA LEU A 267 2.70 2.19 9.33
C LEU A 267 3.85 1.80 10.27
N ASP A 268 5.03 1.49 9.73
CA ASP A 268 6.20 1.12 10.52
C ASP A 268 6.74 2.30 11.34
N THR A 269 6.81 3.49 10.72
CA THR A 269 7.30 4.71 11.37
C THR A 269 6.42 5.08 12.56
N LEU A 270 5.11 5.20 12.34
CA LEU A 270 4.16 5.54 13.40
C LEU A 270 4.15 4.46 14.49
N THR A 271 4.12 3.18 14.10
CA THR A 271 4.25 2.06 15.06
C THR A 271 5.50 2.23 15.93
N THR A 272 6.65 2.53 15.33
CA THR A 272 7.92 2.63 16.04
C THR A 272 7.93 3.84 16.99
N VAL A 273 7.48 5.00 16.52
CA VAL A 273 7.40 6.25 17.31
C VAL A 273 6.52 6.06 18.54
N TYR A 274 5.32 5.50 18.38
CA TYR A 274 4.34 5.39 19.47
C TYR A 274 4.51 4.14 20.34
N SER A 275 5.29 3.15 19.90
CA SER A 275 5.67 2.00 20.73
C SER A 275 6.88 2.26 21.64
N ARG A 276 7.44 3.49 21.65
CA ARG A 276 8.63 3.90 22.44
C ARG A 276 9.86 3.01 22.22
N ARG A 277 10.01 2.43 21.02
CA ARG A 277 11.19 1.63 20.66
C ARG A 277 12.26 2.52 20.04
N ALA A 278 13.52 2.06 20.06
CA ALA A 278 14.62 2.75 19.39
C ALA A 278 14.31 2.87 17.88
N VAL A 279 14.43 4.09 17.35
CA VAL A 279 14.11 4.40 15.96
C VAL A 279 15.39 4.33 15.14
N HIS A 280 15.38 3.51 14.07
CA HIS A 280 16.47 3.51 13.11
C HIS A 280 16.34 4.70 12.14
N PRO A 281 17.44 5.45 11.87
CA PRO A 281 17.42 6.64 11.03
C PRO A 281 16.88 6.51 9.59
N GLY A 282 16.81 5.29 9.05
CA GLY A 282 16.48 5.00 7.64
C GLY A 282 15.06 5.43 7.23
N ALA A 283 14.15 4.47 7.07
CA ALA A 283 12.79 4.72 6.57
C ALA A 283 12.02 5.75 7.42
N ALA A 284 12.20 5.72 8.74
CA ALA A 284 11.56 6.66 9.66
C ALA A 284 11.91 8.12 9.36
N GLY A 285 13.17 8.43 9.03
CA GLY A 285 13.58 9.80 8.72
C GLY A 285 12.91 10.34 7.46
N GLN A 286 12.71 9.51 6.43
CA GLN A 286 12.03 9.95 5.20
C GLN A 286 10.55 10.27 5.44
N VAL A 287 9.84 9.40 6.15
CA VAL A 287 8.42 9.60 6.50
C VAL A 287 8.24 10.81 7.41
N LEU A 288 9.09 10.98 8.42
CA LEU A 288 9.01 12.12 9.33
C LEU A 288 9.30 13.46 8.62
N ARG A 289 10.21 13.47 7.64
CA ARG A 289 10.43 14.65 6.78
C ARG A 289 9.24 14.93 5.87
N LEU A 290 8.56 13.89 5.37
CA LEU A 290 7.31 14.05 4.62
C LEU A 290 6.25 14.71 5.51
N PHE A 291 6.03 14.20 6.73
CA PHE A 291 5.10 14.82 7.68
C PHE A 291 5.45 16.26 8.01
N ALA A 292 6.75 16.56 8.23
CA ALA A 292 7.20 17.92 8.43
C ALA A 292 6.83 18.82 7.22
N ARG A 293 7.20 18.46 5.99
CA ARG A 293 6.88 19.28 4.79
C ARG A 293 5.39 19.63 4.67
N HIS A 294 4.52 18.72 5.09
CA HIS A 294 3.07 18.93 5.06
C HIS A 294 2.48 19.52 6.34
N GLY A 295 3.28 19.83 7.37
CA GLY A 295 2.83 20.47 8.61
C GLY A 295 2.20 19.50 9.63
N TYR A 296 2.50 18.21 9.53
CA TYR A 296 1.86 17.12 10.28
C TYR A 296 2.77 16.49 11.34
N LEU A 297 3.73 17.24 11.84
CA LEU A 297 4.63 16.77 12.88
C LEU A 297 3.98 17.05 14.23
N ASP A 298 3.77 16.04 15.07
CA ASP A 298 3.40 16.25 16.47
C ASP A 298 4.67 16.32 17.35
N ASP A 299 4.54 16.66 18.63
CA ASP A 299 5.70 16.80 19.52
C ASP A 299 6.54 15.51 19.63
N GLN A 300 5.89 14.35 19.54
CA GLN A 300 6.54 13.07 19.70
C GLN A 300 7.33 12.69 18.43
N THR A 301 6.71 12.80 17.26
CA THR A 301 7.34 12.60 15.95
C THR A 301 8.43 13.63 15.68
N LYS A 302 8.26 14.88 16.15
CA LYS A 302 9.31 15.92 16.10
C LYS A 302 10.54 15.52 16.91
N LYS A 303 10.36 15.10 18.16
CA LYS A 303 11.47 14.64 19.01
C LYS A 303 12.23 13.50 18.36
N VAL A 304 11.52 12.54 17.78
CA VAL A 304 12.14 11.42 17.05
C VAL A 304 12.88 11.92 15.80
N LEU A 305 12.28 12.80 15.01
CA LEU A 305 12.91 13.38 13.81
C LEU A 305 14.23 14.07 14.18
N LEU A 306 14.22 14.91 15.21
CA LEU A 306 15.41 15.63 15.68
C LEU A 306 16.46 14.71 16.32
N THR A 307 16.06 13.58 16.89
CA THR A 307 16.99 12.57 17.40
C THR A 307 17.73 11.87 16.26
N VAL A 308 17.02 11.61 15.17
CA VAL A 308 17.54 10.93 13.98
C VAL A 308 18.33 11.88 13.07
N ASP A 309 17.90 13.14 13.01
CA ASP A 309 18.40 14.16 12.10
C ASP A 309 18.27 15.56 12.77
N PRO A 310 19.28 15.98 13.54
CA PRO A 310 19.23 17.24 14.30
C PRO A 310 19.01 18.49 13.44
N GLU A 311 19.46 18.47 12.19
CA GLU A 311 19.36 19.60 11.25
C GLU A 311 18.13 19.50 10.33
N ALA A 312 17.24 18.52 10.55
CA ALA A 312 16.09 18.27 9.67
C ALA A 312 15.21 19.51 9.47
N LEU A 313 14.93 20.25 10.55
CA LEU A 313 14.03 21.40 10.49
C LEU A 313 14.66 22.57 9.72
N ASP A 314 15.98 22.78 9.84
CA ASP A 314 16.69 23.80 9.07
C ASP A 314 16.71 23.47 7.58
N ARG A 315 16.89 22.20 7.23
CA ARG A 315 16.87 21.75 5.83
C ARG A 315 15.48 21.81 5.20
N ILE A 316 14.41 21.67 5.98
CA ILE A 316 13.03 21.63 5.49
C ILE A 316 12.42 23.03 5.40
N TYR A 317 12.64 23.85 6.43
CA TYR A 317 11.95 25.14 6.59
C TYR A 317 12.90 26.34 6.63
N GLY A 318 14.22 26.12 6.55
CA GLY A 318 15.22 27.17 6.74
C GLY A 318 15.57 27.40 8.22
N PRO A 319 16.55 28.28 8.50
CA PRO A 319 17.02 28.56 9.84
C PRO A 319 15.94 29.18 10.74
N ASP A 320 16.08 29.02 12.07
CA ASP A 320 15.15 29.62 13.04
C ASP A 320 15.35 31.14 13.16
N HIS A 321 14.71 31.87 12.26
CA HIS A 321 14.74 33.33 12.26
C HIS A 321 14.08 33.95 13.49
N GLY A 322 13.14 33.26 14.16
CA GLY A 322 12.50 33.78 15.37
C GLY A 322 13.48 33.86 16.54
N ALA A 323 14.19 32.75 16.81
CA ALA A 323 15.23 32.70 17.84
C ALA A 323 16.40 33.65 17.53
N ARG A 324 16.74 33.78 16.24
CA ARG A 324 17.76 34.74 15.81
C ARG A 324 17.33 36.19 16.04
N ILE A 325 16.08 36.56 15.74
CA ILE A 325 15.54 37.90 16.03
C ILE A 325 15.61 38.21 17.52
N ASP A 326 15.23 37.24 18.37
CA ASP A 326 15.31 37.42 19.83
C ASP A 326 16.74 37.70 20.28
N THR A 327 17.71 36.97 19.72
CA THR A 327 19.13 37.12 20.05
C THR A 327 19.73 38.42 19.50
N ASP A 328 19.49 38.72 18.22
CA ASP A 328 20.06 39.86 17.51
C ASP A 328 19.53 41.20 18.05
N LEU A 329 18.32 41.21 18.64
CA LEU A 329 17.64 42.40 19.17
C LEU A 329 17.56 42.45 20.70
N ASP A 330 18.17 41.50 21.40
CA ASP A 330 18.13 41.38 22.88
C ASP A 330 16.69 41.36 23.43
N LEU A 331 15.80 40.61 22.78
CA LEU A 331 14.40 40.45 23.18
C LEU A 331 14.23 39.22 24.08
N ALA A 332 13.13 39.19 24.84
CA ALA A 332 12.76 38.00 25.59
C ALA A 332 12.56 36.79 24.65
N PRO A 333 13.00 35.58 25.03
CA PRO A 333 12.82 34.38 24.20
C PRO A 333 11.37 34.15 23.80
N GLY A 334 11.12 33.94 22.50
CA GLY A 334 9.80 33.72 21.92
C GLY A 334 9.10 34.99 21.41
N THR A 335 9.75 36.16 21.49
CA THR A 335 9.16 37.43 21.02
C THR A 335 9.11 37.51 19.51
N GLY A 336 10.23 37.25 18.82
CA GLY A 336 10.33 37.17 17.36
C GLY A 336 9.40 36.12 16.80
N ALA A 337 9.23 35.00 17.51
CA ALA A 337 8.24 33.98 17.17
C ALA A 337 6.80 34.52 17.21
N ALA A 338 6.43 35.29 18.24
CA ALA A 338 5.11 35.91 18.34
C ALA A 338 4.87 36.94 17.22
N VAL A 339 5.88 37.73 16.86
CA VAL A 339 5.81 38.70 15.77
C VAL A 339 5.60 38.01 14.42
N ILE A 340 6.39 36.98 14.11
CA ILE A 340 6.26 36.21 12.87
C ILE A 340 4.84 35.60 12.76
N ARG A 341 4.31 35.03 13.85
CA ARG A 341 2.92 34.53 13.88
C ARG A 341 1.91 35.61 13.58
N HIS A 342 2.01 36.77 14.24
CA HIS A 342 1.09 37.88 14.04
C HIS A 342 1.12 38.38 12.59
N LEU A 343 2.32 38.59 12.03
CA LEU A 343 2.48 38.96 10.63
C LEU A 343 1.85 37.92 9.69
N GLY A 344 2.00 36.62 9.99
CA GLY A 344 1.37 35.53 9.24
C GLY A 344 -0.15 35.63 9.18
N THR A 345 -0.80 36.12 10.24
CA THR A 345 -2.26 36.33 10.25
C THR A 345 -2.70 37.51 9.39
N LEU A 346 -1.86 38.54 9.29
CA LEU A 346 -2.13 39.76 8.51
C LEU A 346 -1.82 39.56 7.02
N MET A 347 -0.80 38.76 6.70
CA MET A 347 -0.26 38.59 5.34
C MET A 347 -0.39 37.14 4.86
N LYS A 348 -1.63 36.62 4.84
CA LYS A 348 -1.94 35.20 4.56
C LYS A 348 -1.43 34.69 3.20
N ASN A 349 -1.23 35.58 2.24
CA ASN A 349 -0.82 35.24 0.87
C ASN A 349 0.70 35.28 0.65
N ASN A 350 1.51 35.61 1.67
CA ASN A 350 2.96 35.64 1.52
C ASN A 350 3.57 34.25 1.78
N GLU A 351 4.13 33.62 0.74
CA GLU A 351 4.63 32.24 0.84
C GLU A 351 5.84 32.10 1.79
N ASP A 352 6.80 33.03 1.72
CA ASP A 352 7.99 33.01 2.59
C ASP A 352 7.60 33.15 4.06
N LEU A 353 6.64 34.03 4.35
CA LEU A 353 6.11 34.21 5.69
C LEU A 353 5.33 32.99 6.17
N ARG A 354 4.61 32.27 5.30
CA ARG A 354 4.00 30.98 5.70
C ARG A 354 5.06 29.95 6.07
N VAL A 355 6.20 29.91 5.37
CA VAL A 355 7.31 29.00 5.72
C VAL A 355 7.92 29.37 7.06
N LEU A 356 8.15 30.66 7.32
CA LEU A 356 8.62 31.16 8.61
C LEU A 356 7.61 30.89 9.74
N VAL A 357 6.33 31.12 9.48
CA VAL A 357 5.24 30.78 10.40
C VAL A 357 5.24 29.28 10.68
N LYS A 358 5.43 28.41 9.68
CA LYS A 358 5.59 26.95 9.89
C LYS A 358 6.84 26.61 10.71
N ARG A 359 7.97 27.27 10.47
CA ARG A 359 9.23 27.09 11.23
C ARG A 359 9.05 27.44 12.69
N VAL A 360 8.44 28.59 12.96
CA VAL A 360 8.20 29.15 14.29
C VAL A 360 7.09 28.40 15.01
N ASN A 361 6.03 28.04 14.29
CA ASN A 361 4.99 27.10 14.73
C ASN A 361 5.51 25.66 14.75
N ALA A 362 6.81 25.40 14.73
CA ALA A 362 7.31 24.15 15.28
C ALA A 362 7.07 24.06 16.81
N GLN A 363 6.39 25.02 17.45
CA GLN A 363 5.32 24.75 18.42
C GLN A 363 4.01 24.50 17.66
N LEU A 364 3.80 23.24 17.36
CA LEU A 364 2.94 22.68 16.34
C LEU A 364 1.47 23.06 16.60
N PRO A 365 0.61 23.28 15.58
CA PRO A 365 -0.81 23.10 15.82
C PRO A 365 -0.98 21.72 16.49
N VAL A 366 -1.67 21.71 17.62
CA VAL A 366 -1.98 20.51 18.41
C VAL A 366 -2.97 19.69 17.60
N ALA A 367 -2.51 19.10 16.51
CA ALA A 367 -3.20 18.02 15.87
C ALA A 367 -2.76 16.77 16.62
N ALA A 368 -3.63 16.27 17.50
CA ALA A 368 -3.51 14.92 17.98
C ALA A 368 -3.62 14.04 16.73
N ILE A 369 -2.48 13.53 16.22
CA ILE A 369 -2.31 12.95 14.87
C ILE A 369 -2.24 14.05 13.80
N PRO A 370 -1.45 13.88 12.73
CA PRO A 370 -1.62 14.65 11.50
C PRO A 370 -3.08 15.05 11.29
N ASP A 371 -3.37 16.35 11.28
CA ASP A 371 -4.67 16.80 10.81
C ASP A 371 -4.68 16.55 9.30
N LEU A 372 -5.00 15.32 8.91
CA LEU A 372 -4.90 14.80 7.55
C LEU A 372 -5.91 15.46 6.61
N ASP A 373 -6.43 16.64 6.93
CA ASP A 373 -7.61 17.21 6.27
C ASP A 373 -7.35 17.87 4.92
N ASP A 374 -6.11 18.27 4.59
CA ASP A 374 -5.89 19.00 3.32
C ASP A 374 -4.93 18.36 2.30
N ASN A 375 -3.96 17.50 2.67
CA ASN A 375 -3.03 16.89 1.69
C ASN A 375 -2.95 15.36 1.76
N LEU A 376 -3.32 14.76 2.89
CA LEU A 376 -3.47 13.30 3.03
C LEU A 376 -4.94 12.87 3.09
N ALA A 377 -5.87 13.83 3.03
CA ALA A 377 -7.30 13.60 2.81
C ALA A 377 -7.56 12.81 1.54
N TRP A 378 -6.67 13.01 0.57
CA TRP A 378 -6.66 12.38 -0.73
C TRP A 378 -6.08 10.95 -0.74
N ALA A 379 -5.71 10.38 0.42
CA ALA A 379 -5.11 9.03 0.52
C ALA A 379 -5.83 8.15 1.57
N PRO A 380 -6.93 7.46 1.21
CA PRO A 380 -7.70 6.59 2.11
C PRO A 380 -6.86 5.56 2.88
N GLY A 381 -5.81 5.01 2.26
CA GLY A 381 -4.91 4.05 2.91
C GLY A 381 -4.08 4.64 4.04
N ALA A 382 -3.66 5.90 3.96
CA ALA A 382 -2.91 6.56 5.04
C ALA A 382 -3.81 6.79 6.26
N ARG A 383 -5.07 7.21 6.02
CA ARG A 383 -6.11 7.34 7.06
C ARG A 383 -6.43 5.99 7.71
N ALA A 384 -6.51 4.90 6.93
CA ALA A 384 -6.70 3.56 7.45
C ALA A 384 -5.56 3.10 8.39
N VAL A 385 -4.30 3.38 8.04
CA VAL A 385 -3.13 3.10 8.88
C VAL A 385 -3.23 3.83 10.22
N VAL A 386 -3.53 5.13 10.17
CA VAL A 386 -3.69 5.98 11.35
C VAL A 386 -4.85 5.48 12.22
N ALA A 387 -6.01 5.21 11.62
CA ALA A 387 -7.19 4.71 12.34
C ALA A 387 -6.95 3.33 12.96
N SER A 388 -6.16 2.46 12.32
CA SER A 388 -5.76 1.18 12.92
C SER A 388 -4.97 1.40 14.22
N LEU A 389 -4.06 2.38 14.23
CA LEU A 389 -3.25 2.73 15.39
C LEU A 389 -4.05 3.46 16.49
N ILE A 390 -5.04 4.29 16.13
CA ILE A 390 -6.02 4.87 17.07
C ILE A 390 -6.85 3.74 17.71
N SER A 391 -7.39 2.84 16.88
CA SER A 391 -8.22 1.73 17.33
C SER A 391 -7.47 0.80 18.29
N ALA A 392 -6.15 0.69 18.13
CA ALA A 392 -5.29 -0.07 19.01
C ALA A 392 -4.79 0.72 20.25
N GLY A 393 -5.28 1.95 20.46
CA GLY A 393 -4.92 2.80 21.59
C GLY A 393 -3.48 3.31 21.59
N ARG A 394 -2.82 3.30 20.42
CA ARG A 394 -1.42 3.73 20.28
C ARG A 394 -1.29 5.22 20.02
N ILE A 395 -2.31 5.82 19.40
CA ILE A 395 -2.35 7.25 19.10
C ILE A 395 -3.70 7.83 19.51
N LYS A 396 -3.69 9.07 19.99
CA LYS A 396 -4.92 9.82 20.34
C LYS A 396 -5.55 10.39 19.08
N ALA A 397 -6.86 10.27 18.94
CA ALA A 397 -7.58 10.81 17.78
C ALA A 397 -7.53 12.34 17.67
N PRO A 398 -7.70 12.91 16.47
CA PRO A 398 -7.68 14.37 16.24
C PRO A 398 -8.94 15.07 16.78
N GLN A 399 -10.08 14.39 16.74
CA GLN A 399 -11.34 14.86 17.28
C GLN A 399 -11.50 14.49 18.76
N PRO A 400 -12.39 15.18 19.52
CA PRO A 400 -12.62 14.91 20.94
C PRO A 400 -13.02 13.46 21.26
N GLN A 401 -13.38 12.65 20.25
CA GLN A 401 -13.72 11.24 20.40
C GLN A 401 -13.11 10.38 19.29
N ALA A 402 -12.29 9.39 19.67
CA ALA A 402 -11.65 8.46 18.75
C ALA A 402 -12.63 7.59 17.94
N THR A 403 -13.75 7.22 18.57
CA THR A 403 -14.81 6.44 17.95
C THR A 403 -15.42 7.19 16.76
N ALA A 404 -15.77 8.47 16.93
CA ALA A 404 -16.36 9.29 15.87
C ALA A 404 -15.44 9.41 14.64
N TYR A 405 -14.13 9.55 14.87
CA TYR A 405 -13.15 9.59 13.78
C TYR A 405 -13.07 8.25 13.01
N ILE A 406 -13.01 7.14 13.75
CA ILE A 406 -12.96 5.79 13.14
C ILE A 406 -14.25 5.50 12.38
N ASP A 407 -15.40 5.88 12.93
CA ASP A 407 -16.70 5.66 12.30
C ASP A 407 -16.89 6.55 11.06
N ALA A 408 -16.41 7.80 11.10
CA ALA A 408 -16.39 8.68 9.92
C ALA A 408 -15.54 8.10 8.79
N LEU A 409 -14.38 7.51 9.11
CA LEU A 409 -13.56 6.82 8.12
C LEU A 409 -14.20 5.54 7.61
N ARG A 410 -14.85 4.77 8.49
CA ARG A 410 -15.60 3.59 8.06
C ARG A 410 -16.72 3.96 7.09
N ALA A 411 -17.40 5.07 7.35
CA ALA A 411 -18.44 5.57 6.46
C ALA A 411 -17.95 5.84 5.02
N TRP A 412 -16.65 6.04 4.78
CA TRP A 412 -16.11 6.24 3.43
C TRP A 412 -16.19 5.00 2.55
N TRP A 413 -16.03 3.82 3.15
CA TRP A 413 -16.15 2.55 2.44
C TRP A 413 -17.43 1.79 2.77
N THR A 414 -18.26 2.28 3.69
CA THR A 414 -19.62 1.78 3.92
C THR A 414 -20.54 2.25 2.79
N PRO A 415 -21.16 1.34 2.03
CA PRO A 415 -22.21 1.72 1.08
C PRO A 415 -23.41 2.33 1.81
N ARG A 416 -23.96 3.44 1.32
CA ARG A 416 -25.26 3.94 1.80
C ARG A 416 -26.37 3.40 0.90
N PRO A 417 -27.56 3.09 1.46
CA PRO A 417 -28.72 2.81 0.63
C PRO A 417 -28.99 4.04 -0.25
N SER A 418 -29.28 3.80 -1.54
CA SER A 418 -29.77 4.85 -2.42
C SER A 418 -31.01 5.50 -1.80
N ALA A 419 -31.01 6.83 -1.69
CA ALA A 419 -32.20 7.56 -1.27
C ALA A 419 -33.33 7.20 -2.24
N GLN A 420 -34.38 6.55 -1.70
CA GLN A 420 -35.59 6.20 -2.46
C GLN A 420 -36.39 7.44 -2.80
#